data_AF-A0A9D6IXH8-F1
#
_entry.id   AF-A0A9D6IXH8-F1
#
_cell.length_a   1.000
_cell.length_b   1.000
_cell.length_c   1.000
_cell.angle_alpha   90.00
_cell.angle_beta   90.00
_cell.angle_gamma   90.00
#
_symmetry.space_group_name_H-M   'P 1'
#
loop_
_entity.id
_entity.type
_entity.pdbx_description
1 polymer ?
#
loop_
_entity_poly.entity_id
_entity_poly.type
_entity_poly.pdbx_seq_one_letter_code
_entity_poly.pdbx_strand_id
1 'polypeptide(L)'
;MLTVNANQIELMQKIARKIDRRLMFQLHHLADGSIEVKLSHGNRKTETRVSSAALEAARDDVAQFEALRLQVKRVYDRMWAPAPPPKTPRVEIQRDIAFGFRPGGQRGRPGGPR
;
A
#
# COMPACT_ATOMS: atom_id res chain seq x y z
N MET A 1 20.25 -21.78 17.05
CA MET A 1 18.77 -21.82 16.99
C MET A 1 18.31 -20.38 17.21
N LEU A 2 17.96 -19.64 16.16
CA LEU A 2 17.53 -18.24 16.26
C LEU A 2 16.08 -18.23 16.76
N THR A 3 15.91 -18.04 18.06
CA THR A 3 14.59 -17.96 18.70
C THR A 3 14.04 -16.54 18.57
N VAL A 4 12.74 -16.43 18.30
CA VAL A 4 12.03 -15.14 18.37
C VAL A 4 12.15 -14.62 19.81
N ASN A 5 12.64 -13.39 19.97
CA ASN A 5 12.82 -12.79 21.28
C ASN A 5 11.44 -12.44 21.88
N ALA A 6 11.24 -12.67 23.18
CA ALA A 6 9.98 -12.36 23.88
C ALA A 6 9.57 -10.89 23.69
N ASN A 7 10.54 -9.98 23.67
CA ASN A 7 10.31 -8.55 23.45
C ASN A 7 9.74 -8.25 22.05
N GLN A 8 10.19 -8.99 21.03
CA GLN A 8 9.70 -8.85 19.66
C GLN A 8 8.24 -9.32 19.55
N ILE A 9 7.90 -10.40 20.28
CA ILE A 9 6.53 -10.90 20.40
C ILE A 9 5.65 -9.84 21.06
N GLU A 10 6.06 -9.28 22.20
CA GLU A 10 5.28 -8.25 22.91
C GLU A 10 5.06 -6.98 22.08
N LEU A 11 6.10 -6.53 21.37
CA LEU A 11 6.00 -5.37 20.49
C LEU A 11 4.96 -5.60 19.39
N MET A 12 5.02 -6.76 18.74
CA MET A 12 4.06 -7.14 17.70
C MET A 12 2.65 -7.34 18.26
N GLN A 13 2.51 -7.85 19.49
CA GLN A 13 1.21 -7.89 20.18
C GLN A 13 0.64 -6.49 20.39
N LYS A 14 1.46 -5.53 20.82
CA LYS A 14 1.04 -4.12 21.02
C LYS A 14 0.59 -3.50 19.70
N ILE A 15 1.34 -3.73 18.63
CA ILE A 15 0.98 -3.25 17.29
C ILE A 15 -0.33 -3.89 16.81
N ALA A 16 -0.46 -5.21 16.93
CA ALA A 16 -1.66 -5.94 16.53
C ALA A 16 -2.90 -5.40 17.26
N ARG A 17 -2.83 -5.26 18.59
CA ARG A 17 -3.92 -4.70 19.41
C ARG A 17 -4.30 -3.27 19.04
N LYS A 18 -3.37 -2.46 18.55
CA LYS A 18 -3.63 -1.09 18.05
C LYS A 18 -4.29 -1.07 16.67
N ILE A 19 -4.15 -2.13 15.89
CA ILE A 19 -4.78 -2.26 14.57
C ILE A 19 -6.17 -2.87 14.73
N ASP A 20 -6.25 -4.09 15.28
CA ASP A 20 -7.49 -4.80 15.54
C ASP A 20 -7.30 -5.82 16.68
N ARG A 21 -8.24 -5.87 17.63
CA ARG A 21 -8.17 -6.78 18.80
C ARG A 21 -8.29 -8.26 18.43
N ARG A 22 -8.84 -8.59 17.26
CA ARG A 22 -9.01 -9.95 16.73
C ARG A 22 -7.88 -10.36 15.80
N LEU A 23 -6.92 -9.48 15.54
CA LEU A 23 -5.76 -9.80 14.72
C LEU A 23 -4.83 -10.76 15.47
N MET A 24 -4.65 -11.96 14.92
CA MET A 24 -3.66 -12.91 15.39
C MET A 24 -2.40 -12.80 14.55
N PHE A 25 -1.25 -13.11 15.16
CA PHE A 25 0.02 -13.09 14.45
C PHE A 25 0.88 -14.29 14.86
N GLN A 26 1.78 -14.70 13.96
CA GLN A 26 2.83 -15.68 14.21
C GLN A 26 4.15 -15.13 13.68
N LEU A 27 5.21 -15.28 14.46
CA LEU A 27 6.55 -14.82 14.11
C LEU A 27 7.45 -16.03 13.83
N HIS A 28 8.14 -16.02 12.70
CA HIS A 28 9.12 -17.02 12.34
C HIS A 28 10.44 -16.32 11.97
N HIS A 29 11.51 -16.66 12.68
CA HIS A 29 12.87 -16.24 12.30
C HIS A 29 13.32 -17.02 11.07
N LEU A 30 13.81 -16.30 10.08
CA LEU A 30 14.40 -16.86 8.87
C LEU A 30 15.94 -16.86 8.98
N ALA A 31 16.58 -17.72 8.20
CA ALA A 31 18.04 -17.92 8.24
C ALA A 31 18.84 -16.67 7.78
N ASP A 32 18.19 -15.75 7.07
CA ASP A 32 18.73 -14.47 6.61
C ASP A 32 18.69 -13.35 7.68
N GLY A 33 18.20 -13.66 8.89
CA GLY A 33 18.03 -12.68 9.97
C GLY A 33 16.79 -11.80 9.84
N SER A 34 15.91 -12.10 8.88
CA SER A 34 14.60 -11.49 8.78
C SER A 34 13.55 -12.24 9.60
N ILE A 35 12.48 -11.55 9.96
CA ILE A 35 11.36 -12.10 10.72
C ILE A 35 10.13 -12.10 9.82
N GLU A 36 9.64 -13.29 9.53
CA GLU A 36 8.36 -13.48 8.85
C GLU A 36 7.23 -13.32 9.88
N VAL A 37 6.31 -12.41 9.56
CA VAL A 37 5.12 -12.11 10.34
C VAL A 37 3.91 -12.59 9.56
N LYS A 38 3.30 -13.68 10.01
CA LYS A 38 2.01 -14.13 9.49
C LYS A 38 0.91 -13.44 10.27
N LEU A 39 -0.01 -12.79 9.56
CA LEU A 39 -1.17 -12.10 10.11
C LEU A 39 -2.43 -12.88 9.73
N SER A 40 -3.29 -13.14 10.70
CA SER A 40 -4.57 -13.82 10.47
C SER A 40 -5.71 -13.08 11.16
N HIS A 41 -6.82 -12.91 10.44
CA HIS A 41 -8.04 -12.32 10.95
C HIS A 41 -9.25 -13.08 10.40
N GLY A 42 -9.85 -13.94 11.24
CA GLY A 42 -10.88 -14.89 10.81
C GLY A 42 -10.34 -15.85 9.75
N ASN A 43 -11.01 -15.94 8.60
CA ASN A 43 -10.61 -16.83 7.50
C ASN A 43 -9.55 -16.24 6.57
N ARG A 44 -9.18 -14.96 6.76
CA ARG A 44 -8.20 -14.29 5.91
C ARG A 44 -6.81 -14.34 6.56
N LYS A 45 -5.80 -14.63 5.75
CA LYS A 45 -4.40 -14.75 6.16
C LYS A 45 -3.53 -13.99 5.16
N THR A 46 -2.47 -13.39 5.66
CA THR A 46 -1.43 -12.75 4.85
C THR A 46 -0.10 -12.82 5.59
N GLU A 47 0.99 -12.58 4.88
CA GLU A 47 2.33 -12.64 5.45
C GLU A 47 3.12 -11.41 5.02
N THR A 48 4.02 -10.98 5.90
CA THR A 48 4.95 -9.89 5.61
C THR A 48 6.28 -10.18 6.26
N ARG A 49 7.36 -9.63 5.71
CA ARG A 49 8.70 -9.76 6.28
C ARG A 49 9.13 -8.44 6.87
N VAL A 50 9.70 -8.51 8.06
CA VAL A 50 10.24 -7.38 8.81
C VAL A 50 11.67 -7.71 9.20
N SER A 51 12.61 -6.80 9.00
CA SER A 51 13.98 -6.99 9.48
C SER A 51 14.02 -6.99 11.01
N SER A 52 14.87 -7.83 11.62
CA SER A 52 15.05 -7.81 13.08
C SER A 52 15.52 -6.44 13.59
N ALA A 53 16.33 -5.71 12.81
CA ALA A 53 16.79 -4.36 13.16
C ALA A 53 15.64 -3.35 13.28
N ALA A 54 14.64 -3.41 12.39
CA ALA A 54 13.46 -2.55 12.47
C ALA A 54 12.59 -2.86 13.70
N LEU A 55 12.52 -4.13 14.13
CA LEU A 55 11.81 -4.52 15.35
C LEU A 55 12.53 -4.03 16.61
N GLU A 56 13.86 -4.09 16.65
CA GLU A 56 14.64 -3.50 17.75
C GLU A 56 14.52 -1.97 17.76
N ALA A 57 14.65 -1.30 16.61
CA ALA A 57 14.51 0.15 16.54
C ALA A 57 13.11 0.65 16.96
N ALA A 58 12.06 -0.09 16.58
CA ALA A 58 10.68 0.19 16.97
C ALA A 58 10.40 -0.01 18.47
N ARG A 59 11.31 -0.65 19.20
CA ARG A 59 11.22 -0.77 20.66
C ARG A 59 11.65 0.52 21.35
N ASP A 60 12.73 1.12 20.88
CA ASP A 60 13.39 2.24 21.54
C ASP A 60 12.88 3.60 21.04
N ASP A 61 12.35 3.66 19.81
CA ASP A 61 11.91 4.90 19.15
C ASP A 61 10.41 4.86 18.77
N VAL A 62 9.68 5.91 19.19
CA VAL A 62 8.23 6.04 18.96
C VAL A 62 7.88 6.25 17.48
N ALA A 63 8.71 6.97 16.73
CA ALA A 63 8.50 7.17 15.30
C ALA A 63 8.71 5.86 14.54
N GLN A 64 9.72 5.06 14.91
CA GLN A 64 9.94 3.72 14.34
C GLN A 64 8.80 2.76 14.70
N PHE A 65 8.27 2.85 15.93
CA PHE A 65 7.08 2.10 16.32
C PHE A 65 5.86 2.42 15.45
N GLU A 66 5.56 3.70 15.25
CA GLU A 66 4.42 4.12 14.42
C GLU A 66 4.64 3.79 12.93
N ALA A 67 5.87 3.88 12.43
CA ALA A 67 6.22 3.43 11.08
C ALA A 67 5.95 1.93 10.89
N LEU A 68 6.38 1.10 11.85
CA LEU A 68 6.13 -0.34 11.83
C LEU A 68 4.63 -0.64 11.95
N ARG A 69 3.91 0.07 12.83
CA ARG A 69 2.45 -0.05 12.96
C ARG A 69 1.76 0.25 11.63
N LEU A 70 2.13 1.34 10.96
CA LEU A 70 1.58 1.71 9.66
C LEU A 70 1.89 0.68 8.58
N GLN A 71 3.10 0.11 8.57
CA GLN A 71 3.46 -0.96 7.65
C GLN A 71 2.56 -2.19 7.84
N VAL A 72 2.41 -2.66 9.09
CA VAL A 72 1.54 -3.81 9.42
C VAL A 72 0.08 -3.49 9.09
N LYS A 73 -0.38 -2.27 9.39
CA LYS A 73 -1.73 -1.82 9.05
C LYS A 73 -1.98 -1.83 7.54
N ARG A 74 -1.04 -1.38 6.71
CA ARG A 74 -1.17 -1.42 5.24
C ARG A 74 -1.24 -2.83 4.69
N VAL A 75 -0.58 -3.79 5.33
CA VAL A 75 -0.68 -5.21 4.97
C VAL A 75 -2.03 -5.77 5.40
N TYR A 76 -2.49 -5.44 6.61
CA TYR A 76 -3.85 -5.77 7.07
C TYR A 76 -4.92 -5.18 6.15
N ASP A 77 -4.86 -3.90 5.79
CA ASP A 77 -5.82 -3.25 4.90
C ASP A 77 -5.82 -3.91 3.51
N ARG A 78 -4.66 -4.35 3.00
CA ARG A 78 -4.54 -5.11 1.74
C ARG A 78 -5.22 -6.48 1.80
N MET A 79 -5.32 -7.10 2.97
CA MET A 79 -6.09 -8.33 3.16
C MET A 79 -7.60 -8.11 2.89
N TRP A 80 -8.06 -6.86 3.05
CA TRP A 80 -9.46 -6.45 2.85
C TRP A 80 -9.72 -5.72 1.54
N ALA A 81 -8.67 -5.22 0.90
CA ALA A 81 -8.78 -4.54 -0.37
C ALA A 81 -9.42 -5.46 -1.42
N PRO A 82 -10.40 -4.96 -2.20
CA PRO A 82 -10.90 -5.69 -3.36
C PRO A 82 -9.74 -5.95 -4.33
N ALA A 83 -9.82 -7.05 -5.08
CA ALA A 83 -8.85 -7.33 -6.13
C ALA A 83 -8.75 -6.09 -7.03
N PRO A 84 -7.53 -5.61 -7.35
CA PRO A 84 -7.40 -4.47 -8.24
C PRO A 84 -8.16 -4.79 -9.53
N PRO A 85 -8.96 -3.85 -10.06
CA PRO A 85 -9.64 -4.07 -11.32
C PRO A 85 -8.58 -4.47 -12.35
N PRO A 86 -8.90 -5.41 -13.26
CA PRO A 86 -7.98 -5.79 -14.33
C PRO A 86 -7.47 -4.51 -14.97
N LYS A 87 -6.14 -4.35 -15.05
CA LYS A 87 -5.51 -3.17 -15.65
C LYS A 87 -6.14 -3.01 -17.02
N THR A 88 -7.05 -2.05 -17.17
CA THR A 88 -7.44 -1.60 -18.50
C THR A 88 -6.14 -1.20 -19.18
N PRO A 89 -5.86 -1.71 -20.40
CA PRO A 89 -4.68 -1.28 -21.12
C PRO A 89 -4.71 0.24 -21.12
N ARG A 90 -3.65 0.85 -20.61
CA ARG A 90 -3.46 2.29 -20.62
C ARG A 90 -3.56 2.66 -22.10
N VAL A 91 -4.72 3.18 -22.51
CA VAL A 91 -4.86 3.76 -23.84
C VAL A 91 -3.95 4.98 -23.77
N GLU A 92 -2.72 4.83 -24.27
CA GLU A 92 -1.91 5.96 -24.70
C GLU A 92 -2.73 6.65 -25.79
N ILE A 93 -3.57 7.59 -25.37
CA ILE A 93 -4.07 8.60 -26.28
C ILE A 93 -2.82 9.37 -26.67
N GLN A 94 -2.20 8.99 -27.79
CA GLN A 94 -1.33 9.87 -28.55
C GLN A 94 -2.17 11.12 -28.83
N ARG A 95 -1.98 12.13 -27.99
CA ARG A 95 -2.55 13.45 -28.19
C ARG A 95 -1.76 14.10 -29.31
N ASP A 96 -2.04 13.70 -30.55
CA ASP A 96 -1.82 14.54 -31.72
C ASP A 96 -2.85 15.67 -31.63
N ILE A 97 -2.49 16.70 -30.88
CA ILE A 97 -3.27 17.93 -30.74
C ILE A 97 -3.12 18.69 -32.06
N ALA A 98 -3.90 18.31 -33.06
CA ALA A 98 -4.23 19.18 -34.18
C ALA A 98 -5.38 20.12 -33.78
N PHE A 99 -5.18 20.94 -32.75
CA PHE A 99 -6.08 22.05 -32.44
C PHE A 99 -5.70 23.27 -33.29
N GLY A 100 -6.05 23.20 -34.57
CA GLY A 100 -6.09 24.35 -35.47
C GLY A 100 -7.37 25.17 -35.28
N PHE A 101 -7.65 25.66 -34.06
CA PHE A 101 -8.66 26.70 -33.85
C PHE A 101 -8.06 28.02 -34.34
N ARG A 102 -8.52 28.51 -35.49
CA ARG A 102 -8.26 29.88 -35.96
C ARG A 102 -9.51 30.73 -35.69
N PRO A 103 -9.53 31.59 -34.66
CA PRO A 103 -10.59 32.58 -34.50
C PRO A 103 -10.21 33.84 -35.28
N GLY A 104 -11.08 34.34 -36.15
CA GLY A 104 -10.82 35.64 -36.80
C GLY A 104 -11.70 35.96 -38.00
N GLY A 105 -12.94 36.35 -37.71
CA GLY A 105 -13.70 37.40 -38.41
C GLY A 105 -13.79 37.39 -39.95
N GLN A 106 -15.00 37.17 -40.47
CA GLN A 106 -15.76 38.26 -41.10
C GLN A 106 -17.18 37.78 -41.44
N ARG A 107 -18.14 38.49 -40.85
CA ARG A 107 -19.57 38.42 -41.14
C ARG A 107 -19.81 39.45 -42.24
N GLY A 108 -20.16 39.02 -43.46
CA GLY A 108 -20.31 39.92 -44.61
C GLY A 108 -21.30 39.41 -45.65
N ARG A 109 -22.58 39.69 -45.39
CA ARG A 109 -23.79 39.84 -46.25
C ARG A 109 -24.09 38.95 -47.48
N PRO A 110 -25.39 38.67 -47.74
CA PRO A 110 -25.89 38.00 -48.93
C PRO A 110 -26.12 38.99 -50.08
N GLY A 111 -25.87 38.56 -51.31
CA GLY A 111 -26.25 39.25 -52.53
C GLY A 111 -25.94 38.40 -53.76
N GLY A 112 -26.97 38.12 -54.59
CA GLY A 112 -26.79 37.60 -55.97
C GLY A 112 -26.05 38.62 -56.87
N PRO A 113 -26.04 38.52 -58.22
CA PRO A 113 -27.00 37.81 -59.11
C PRO A 113 -26.35 37.13 -60.35
N ARG A 114 -27.25 36.64 -61.23
CA ARG A 114 -27.12 36.26 -62.66
C ARG A 114 -27.02 34.78 -62.98
#